data_AF-A0A8H5ARD8-F1
#
_entry.id   AF-A0A8H5ARD8-F1
#
_cell.length_a   1.000
_cell.length_b   1.000
_cell.length_c   1.000
_cell.angle_alpha   90.00
_cell.angle_beta   90.00
_cell.angle_gamma   90.00
#
_symmetry.space_group_name_H-M   'P 1'
#
loop_
_entity.id
_entity.type
_entity.pdbx_description
1 polymer ?
#
loop_
_entity_poly.entity_id
_entity_poly.type
_entity_poly.pdbx_seq_one_letter_code
_entity_poly.pdbx_strand_id
1 'polypeptide(L)'
;MGKNRNFPKPSVDQDWLEGCYEWAIGLDGVRPDSQKILETVRMQLLKSSLSESMDSTDGLPKGIGHLNSNLTLSGVPTLVEILSVSEVGSSAFQLDQVRKARGERLRAGGYDEHGEGNEEANLEGEEAKEEADLEMEGEDGTTQFQAMEYKTIPQLSLAHTPLGFKLQLKEVRFICGVANLEPDNVILLGGESDLNQHRDYYLRQNLRERMGLPNEPTPEFEDVEGENDENGGAGALSPPPPTHN
;
A
#
# COMPACT_ATOMS: atom_id res chain seq x y z
N MET A 1 16.13 -12.32 23.16
CA MET A 1 15.60 -11.83 21.87
C MET A 1 14.10 -12.05 21.81
N GLY A 2 13.31 -10.98 21.88
CA GLY A 2 11.86 -11.07 21.73
C GLY A 2 11.52 -11.31 20.27
N LYS A 3 10.80 -12.40 19.96
CA LYS A 3 10.18 -12.58 18.64
C LYS A 3 9.28 -11.37 18.39
N ASN A 4 9.49 -10.67 17.29
CA ASN A 4 8.72 -9.48 16.90
C ASN A 4 7.24 -9.90 16.75
N ARG A 5 6.42 -9.68 17.80
CA ARG A 5 5.07 -10.26 17.90
C ARG A 5 4.04 -9.60 16.97
N ASN A 6 4.40 -8.51 16.30
CA ASN A 6 3.48 -7.72 15.48
C ASN A 6 3.61 -7.98 13.98
N PHE A 7 4.80 -8.31 13.46
CA PHE A 7 5.03 -8.63 12.05
C PHE A 7 5.75 -9.97 11.96
N PRO A 8 4.99 -11.07 12.00
CA PRO A 8 5.61 -12.36 12.22
C PRO A 8 6.05 -13.04 10.92
N LYS A 9 5.58 -12.58 9.75
CA LYS A 9 6.04 -12.95 8.40
C LYS A 9 5.71 -11.84 7.38
N PRO A 10 6.55 -11.60 6.35
CA PRO A 10 7.95 -12.03 6.30
C PRO A 10 8.75 -11.50 7.49
N SER A 11 9.93 -12.07 7.70
CA SER A 11 10.90 -11.55 8.64
C SER A 11 11.42 -10.22 8.12
N VAL A 12 11.61 -9.24 9.02
CA VAL A 12 12.21 -7.96 8.65
C VAL A 12 13.67 -8.21 8.26
N ASP A 13 14.12 -7.59 7.16
CA ASP A 13 15.52 -7.64 6.75
C ASP A 13 16.43 -7.09 7.86
N GLN A 14 17.50 -7.81 8.16
CA GLN A 14 18.33 -7.51 9.32
C GLN A 14 19.18 -6.24 9.10
N ASP A 15 19.67 -6.02 7.88
CA ASP A 15 20.48 -4.85 7.54
C ASP A 15 19.61 -3.59 7.55
N TRP A 16 18.39 -3.68 6.99
CA TRP A 16 17.38 -2.62 7.07
C TRP A 16 17.00 -2.31 8.52
N LEU A 17 16.78 -3.32 9.35
CA LEU A 17 16.42 -3.16 10.75
C LEU A 17 17.53 -2.51 11.58
N GLU A 18 18.78 -2.91 11.35
CA GLU A 18 19.97 -2.32 11.98
C GLU A 18 20.12 -0.85 11.60
N GLY A 19 20.02 -0.51 10.31
CA GLY A 19 20.06 0.87 9.83
C GLY A 19 18.93 1.73 10.43
N CYS A 20 17.70 1.19 10.49
CA CYS A 20 16.57 1.86 11.14
C CYS A 20 16.81 2.10 12.63
N TYR A 21 17.40 1.12 13.32
CA TYR A 21 17.70 1.21 14.73
C TYR A 21 18.79 2.27 15.01
N GLU A 22 19.87 2.27 14.23
CA GLU A 22 20.95 3.25 14.35
C GLU A 22 20.48 4.68 14.09
N TRP A 23 19.63 4.87 13.07
CA TRP A 23 18.97 6.15 12.84
C TRP A 23 18.08 6.56 14.02
N ALA A 24 17.26 5.63 14.53
CA ALA A 24 16.32 5.91 15.61
C ALA A 24 17.00 6.30 16.94
N ILE A 25 18.16 5.72 17.28
CA ILE A 25 18.93 6.10 18.48
C ILE A 25 19.64 7.46 18.34
N GLY A 26 19.86 7.91 17.11
CA GLY A 26 20.40 9.24 16.81
C GLY A 26 19.40 10.38 17.02
N LEU A 27 18.10 10.05 17.16
CA LEU A 27 17.06 11.05 17.39
C LEU A 27 17.08 11.59 18.82
N ASP A 28 16.96 12.91 18.95
CA ASP A 28 16.94 13.59 20.25
C ASP A 28 15.84 13.03 21.17
N GLY A 29 16.24 12.63 22.38
CA GLY A 29 15.30 12.17 23.41
C GLY A 29 14.81 10.73 23.26
N VAL A 30 15.45 9.93 22.41
CA VAL A 30 15.24 8.48 22.29
C VAL A 30 16.33 7.72 23.05
N ARG A 31 15.94 6.75 23.89
CA ARG A 31 16.88 5.88 24.63
C ARG A 31 16.91 4.47 24.00
N PRO A 32 18.06 3.78 23.93
CA PRO A 32 18.22 2.44 23.34
C PRO A 32 17.20 1.37 23.79
N ASP A 33 16.71 1.44 25.03
CA ASP A 33 15.73 0.48 25.57
C ASP A 33 14.32 1.07 25.73
N SER A 34 14.04 2.20 25.06
CA SER A 34 12.74 2.84 25.17
C SER A 34 11.73 2.23 24.21
N GLN A 35 10.48 2.16 24.65
CA GLN A 35 9.34 1.82 23.79
C GLN A 35 9.25 2.74 22.55
N LYS A 36 9.79 3.96 22.65
CA LYS A 36 9.87 4.89 21.52
C LYS A 36 10.65 4.34 20.33
N ILE A 37 11.72 3.56 20.54
CA ILE A 37 12.45 2.96 19.42
C ILE A 37 11.57 1.96 18.69
N LEU A 38 10.87 1.10 19.42
CA LEU A 38 9.97 0.14 18.82
C LEU A 38 8.85 0.83 18.03
N GLU A 39 8.30 1.92 18.55
CA GLU A 39 7.29 2.74 17.87
C GLU A 39 7.87 3.43 16.62
N THR A 40 9.07 4.02 16.72
CA THR A 40 9.77 4.66 15.60
C THR A 40 10.07 3.65 14.48
N VAL A 41 10.67 2.51 14.80
CA VAL A 41 10.98 1.45 13.83
C VAL A 41 9.70 0.90 13.21
N ARG A 42 8.64 0.70 14.01
CA ARG A 42 7.33 0.29 13.49
C ARG A 42 6.76 1.32 12.52
N MET A 43 6.85 2.60 12.83
CA MET A 43 6.36 3.66 11.96
C MET A 43 7.16 3.73 10.66
N GLN A 44 8.48 3.52 10.71
CA GLN A 44 9.31 3.41 9.51
C GLN A 44 8.91 2.23 8.65
N LEU A 45 8.65 1.06 9.26
CA LEU A 45 8.22 -0.12 8.52
C LEU A 45 6.87 0.07 7.81
N LEU A 46 5.95 0.81 8.43
CA LEU A 46 4.67 1.13 7.79
C LEU A 46 4.82 2.14 6.63
N LYS A 47 5.95 2.84 6.55
CA LYS A 47 6.26 3.82 5.50
C LYS A 47 7.21 3.31 4.43
N SER A 48 7.98 2.26 4.71
CA SER A 48 8.91 1.68 3.74
C SER A 48 8.20 0.82 2.71
N SER A 49 8.88 0.59 1.58
CA SER A 49 8.56 -0.51 0.68
C SER A 49 8.85 -1.85 1.37
N LEU A 50 7.96 -2.85 1.24
CA LEU A 50 8.25 -4.19 1.76
C LEU A 50 9.38 -4.86 0.97
N SER A 51 9.54 -4.55 -0.31
CA SER A 51 10.64 -5.09 -1.12
C SER A 51 12.03 -4.66 -0.67
N GLU A 52 12.12 -3.59 0.14
CA GLU A 52 13.37 -3.10 0.72
C GLU A 52 13.54 -3.49 2.20
N SER A 53 12.43 -3.77 2.90
CA SER A 53 12.41 -3.92 4.36
C SER A 53 12.14 -5.35 4.84
N MET A 54 11.79 -6.25 3.93
CA MET A 54 11.49 -7.66 4.24
C MET A 54 12.56 -8.59 3.68
N ASP A 55 12.84 -9.65 4.43
CA ASP A 55 13.67 -10.76 4.00
C ASP A 55 12.91 -11.61 2.95
N SER A 56 13.55 -11.85 1.80
CA SER A 56 12.97 -12.60 0.68
C SER A 56 12.87 -14.13 0.88
N THR A 57 13.38 -14.65 1.99
CA THR A 57 13.45 -16.09 2.26
C THR A 57 12.18 -16.66 2.89
N ASP A 58 11.32 -15.82 3.47
CA ASP A 58 10.02 -16.20 4.03
C ASP A 58 8.90 -15.24 3.59
N GLY A 59 7.66 -15.55 4.00
CA GLY A 59 6.47 -14.84 3.54
C GLY A 59 5.44 -15.76 2.89
N LEU A 60 4.88 -15.30 1.78
CA LEU A 60 3.91 -16.00 0.95
C LEU A 60 4.56 -17.19 0.22
N PRO A 61 3.81 -18.29 0.03
CA PRO A 61 4.24 -19.38 -0.82
C PRO A 61 4.58 -18.90 -2.24
N LYS A 62 5.72 -19.34 -2.77
CA LYS A 62 6.10 -19.03 -4.16
C LYS A 62 5.02 -19.52 -5.12
N GLY A 63 4.64 -18.66 -6.05
CA GLY A 63 3.63 -18.99 -7.06
C GLY A 63 2.19 -18.98 -6.54
N ILE A 64 1.93 -18.40 -5.37
CA ILE A 64 0.57 -18.28 -4.83
C ILE A 64 -0.39 -17.56 -5.78
N GLY A 65 0.11 -16.64 -6.59
CA GLY A 65 -0.64 -15.89 -7.61
C GLY A 65 -0.91 -16.64 -8.93
N HIS A 66 -0.47 -17.90 -9.09
CA HIS A 66 -0.75 -18.64 -10.32
C HIS A 66 -2.22 -19.05 -10.43
N LEU A 67 -2.77 -19.07 -11.65
CA LEU A 67 -4.17 -19.41 -11.94
C LEU A 67 -4.61 -20.82 -11.49
N ASN A 68 -3.66 -21.73 -11.25
CA ASN A 68 -3.93 -23.07 -10.73
C ASN A 68 -3.83 -23.17 -9.20
N SER A 69 -3.43 -22.09 -8.54
CA SER A 69 -3.29 -22.01 -7.08
C SER A 69 -4.67 -21.90 -6.44
N ASN A 70 -5.03 -22.93 -5.68
CA ASN A 70 -6.20 -22.93 -4.81
C ASN A 70 -5.73 -23.36 -3.42
N LEU A 71 -5.56 -22.40 -2.52
CA LEU A 71 -5.05 -22.66 -1.18
C LEU A 71 -5.66 -21.71 -0.16
N THR A 72 -5.57 -22.07 1.12
CA THR A 72 -5.87 -21.15 2.22
C THR A 72 -4.57 -20.91 2.97
N LEU A 73 -4.20 -19.65 3.15
CA LEU A 73 -3.06 -19.31 4.01
C LEU A 73 -3.34 -19.91 5.39
N SER A 74 -2.36 -20.56 5.99
CA SER A 74 -2.54 -21.17 7.30
C SER A 74 -1.40 -20.80 8.23
N GLY A 75 -1.72 -20.71 9.52
CA GLY A 75 -0.75 -20.37 10.56
C GLY A 75 -0.66 -18.87 10.82
N VAL A 76 0.55 -18.36 10.71
CA VAL A 76 0.92 -17.02 11.18
C VAL A 76 0.51 -15.97 10.13
N PRO A 77 -0.11 -14.85 10.52
CA PRO A 77 -0.50 -13.81 9.57
C PRO A 77 0.68 -13.26 8.77
N THR A 78 0.47 -13.03 7.47
CA THR A 78 1.50 -12.51 6.57
C THR A 78 1.26 -11.02 6.31
N LEU A 79 2.26 -10.21 6.59
CA LEU A 79 2.32 -8.79 6.25
C LEU A 79 2.46 -8.66 4.73
N VAL A 80 1.61 -7.81 4.15
CA VAL A 80 1.67 -7.44 2.74
C VAL A 80 1.40 -5.94 2.61
N GLU A 81 1.74 -5.39 1.45
CA GLU A 81 1.43 -4.03 1.07
C GLU A 81 0.62 -3.98 -0.23
N ILE A 82 -0.18 -2.92 -0.37
CA ILE A 82 -0.97 -2.65 -1.56
C ILE A 82 -0.13 -1.90 -2.59
N LEU A 83 0.06 -2.49 -3.77
CA LEU A 83 0.77 -1.87 -4.89
C LEU A 83 -0.17 -1.08 -5.80
N SER A 84 -1.40 -1.56 -6.00
CA SER A 84 -2.40 -0.87 -6.80
C SER A 84 -3.80 -1.15 -6.26
N VAL A 85 -4.72 -0.22 -6.49
CA VAL A 85 -6.14 -0.33 -6.15
C VAL A 85 -6.96 0.13 -7.34
N SER A 86 -7.99 -0.63 -7.70
CA SER A 86 -8.97 -0.30 -8.71
C SER A 86 -10.36 -0.72 -8.25
N GLU A 87 -11.38 -0.20 -8.91
CA GLU A 87 -12.77 -0.60 -8.70
C GLU A 87 -13.25 -1.36 -9.95
N VAL A 88 -13.82 -2.55 -9.75
CA VAL A 88 -14.32 -3.39 -10.85
C VAL A 88 -15.83 -3.30 -11.07
N GLY A 89 -16.57 -2.74 -10.11
CA GLY A 89 -18.02 -2.48 -10.25
C GLY A 89 -18.34 -1.42 -11.31
N SER A 90 -17.50 -0.38 -11.42
CA SER A 90 -17.65 0.68 -12.42
C SER A 90 -16.82 0.43 -13.68
N SER A 91 -17.28 0.94 -14.83
CA SER A 91 -16.51 0.87 -16.07
C SER A 91 -15.24 1.73 -16.01
N ALA A 92 -14.15 1.26 -16.63
CA ALA A 92 -12.88 1.99 -16.66
C ALA A 92 -13.01 3.40 -17.27
N PHE A 93 -13.91 3.54 -18.25
CA PHE A 93 -14.22 4.84 -18.85
C PHE A 93 -14.86 5.81 -17.84
N GLN A 94 -15.87 5.36 -17.08
CA GLN A 94 -16.50 6.18 -16.04
C GLN A 94 -15.48 6.60 -14.96
N LEU A 95 -14.66 5.65 -14.48
CA LEU A 95 -13.63 5.93 -13.49
C LEU A 95 -12.59 6.94 -13.99
N ASP A 96 -12.17 6.87 -15.26
CA ASP A 96 -11.23 7.85 -15.83
C ASP A 96 -11.87 9.24 -15.98
N GLN A 97 -13.18 9.32 -16.28
CA GLN A 97 -13.90 10.60 -16.32
C GLN A 97 -13.99 11.24 -14.94
N VAL A 98 -14.29 10.46 -13.89
CA VAL A 98 -14.28 10.93 -12.50
C VAL A 98 -12.88 11.42 -12.09
N ARG A 99 -11.84 10.65 -12.43
CA ARG A 99 -10.43 11.00 -12.18
C ARG A 99 -10.05 12.33 -12.84
N LYS A 100 -10.36 12.49 -14.13
CA LYS A 100 -10.12 13.74 -14.89
C LYS A 100 -10.85 14.93 -14.29
N ALA A 101 -12.14 14.78 -13.98
CA ALA A 101 -12.95 15.83 -13.37
C ALA A 101 -12.38 16.27 -12.01
N ARG A 102 -11.95 15.33 -11.17
CA ARG A 102 -11.27 15.65 -9.90
C ARG A 102 -9.96 16.41 -10.14
N GLY A 103 -9.15 15.99 -11.11
CA GLY A 103 -7.93 16.69 -11.50
C GLY A 103 -8.16 18.11 -12.00
N GLU A 104 -9.22 18.35 -12.78
CA GLU A 104 -9.60 19.69 -13.26
C GLU A 104 -10.05 20.60 -12.11
N ARG A 105 -10.85 20.10 -11.17
CA ARG A 105 -11.28 20.86 -9.98
C ARG A 105 -10.09 21.30 -9.12
N LEU A 106 -9.15 20.39 -8.87
CA LEU A 106 -7.93 20.70 -8.11
C LEU A 106 -7.09 21.79 -8.82
N ARG A 107 -6.93 21.69 -10.14
CA ARG A 107 -6.21 22.70 -10.93
C ARG A 107 -6.90 24.06 -10.95
N ALA A 108 -8.23 24.09 -10.83
CA ALA A 108 -9.02 25.32 -10.73
C ALA A 108 -8.95 25.96 -9.32
N GLY A 109 -8.17 25.40 -8.38
CA GLY A 109 -8.08 25.89 -7.00
C GLY A 109 -9.24 25.44 -6.11
N GLY A 110 -10.04 24.48 -6.57
CA GLY A 110 -11.02 23.81 -5.72
C GLY A 110 -10.32 22.96 -4.66
N TYR A 111 -10.85 22.94 -3.44
CA TYR A 111 -10.42 22.01 -2.42
C TYR A 111 -10.98 20.62 -2.71
N ASP A 112 -10.20 19.60 -2.38
CA ASP A 112 -10.70 18.24 -2.26
C ASP A 112 -11.47 18.13 -0.94
N GLU A 113 -12.65 18.76 -0.86
CA GLU A 113 -13.57 18.58 0.27
C GLU A 113 -14.14 17.17 0.20
N HIS A 114 -13.33 16.20 0.59
CA HIS A 114 -13.64 14.79 0.81
C HIS A 114 -14.29 14.02 -0.36
N GLY A 115 -13.84 12.78 -0.56
CA GLY A 115 -14.52 11.79 -1.39
C GLY A 115 -15.85 11.32 -0.79
N GLU A 116 -16.68 12.25 -0.33
CA GLU A 116 -18.09 12.04 -0.06
C GLU A 116 -18.84 12.21 -1.37
N GLY A 117 -19.34 11.10 -1.89
CA GLY A 117 -20.60 11.13 -2.59
C GLY A 117 -20.55 11.69 -4.00
N ASN A 118 -21.05 10.87 -4.90
CA ASN A 118 -21.64 11.31 -6.15
C ASN A 118 -22.86 12.24 -5.89
N GLU A 119 -22.69 13.39 -5.22
CA GLU A 119 -23.81 14.27 -4.84
C GLU A 119 -24.12 15.37 -5.86
N GLU A 120 -23.24 15.62 -6.84
CA GLU A 120 -23.54 16.57 -7.93
C GLU A 120 -23.97 15.90 -9.25
N ALA A 121 -24.39 14.63 -9.18
CA ALA A 121 -25.13 13.97 -10.26
C ALA A 121 -26.31 13.14 -9.75
N ASN A 122 -26.95 13.56 -8.66
CA ASN A 122 -28.22 12.97 -8.21
C ASN A 122 -29.37 13.43 -9.13
N LEU A 123 -29.38 12.89 -10.35
CA LEU A 123 -30.57 12.79 -11.17
C LEU A 123 -31.41 11.63 -10.62
N GLU A 124 -32.36 11.96 -9.77
CA GLU A 124 -33.55 11.15 -9.45
C GLU A 124 -33.30 9.66 -9.09
N GLY A 125 -32.96 9.40 -7.83
CA GLY A 125 -33.19 8.11 -7.20
C GLY A 125 -32.18 7.81 -6.11
N GLU A 126 -32.65 7.56 -4.89
CA GLU A 126 -31.86 6.85 -3.87
C GLU A 126 -31.57 5.43 -4.38
N GLU A 127 -30.59 5.30 -5.26
CA GLU A 127 -29.97 4.03 -5.58
C GLU A 127 -29.00 3.71 -4.43
N ALA A 128 -29.21 2.56 -3.81
CA ALA A 128 -28.31 2.04 -2.78
C ALA A 128 -26.87 2.15 -3.30
N LYS A 129 -25.99 2.79 -2.52
CA LYS A 129 -24.56 2.87 -2.81
C LYS A 129 -24.08 1.47 -3.20
N GLU A 130 -23.85 1.24 -4.49
CA GLU A 130 -23.31 -0.03 -4.97
C GLU A 130 -22.01 -0.28 -4.19
N GLU A 131 -21.94 -1.42 -3.50
CA GLU A 131 -20.74 -1.82 -2.79
C GLU A 131 -19.63 -1.96 -3.85
N ALA A 132 -18.68 -1.03 -3.83
CA ALA A 132 -17.61 -0.97 -4.82
C ALA A 132 -16.67 -2.15 -4.59
N ASP A 133 -16.76 -3.18 -5.42
CA ASP A 133 -15.82 -4.30 -5.40
C ASP A 133 -14.42 -3.79 -5.77
N LEU A 134 -13.51 -3.79 -4.80
CA LEU A 134 -12.11 -3.42 -5.04
C LEU A 134 -11.30 -4.60 -5.58
N GLU A 135 -10.52 -4.32 -6.62
CA GLU A 135 -9.43 -5.16 -7.08
C GLU A 135 -8.11 -4.50 -6.66
N MET A 136 -7.18 -5.31 -6.14
CA MET A 136 -5.92 -4.85 -5.60
C MET A 136 -4.79 -5.76 -6.05
N GLU A 137 -3.63 -5.17 -6.30
CA GLU A 137 -2.38 -5.91 -6.37
C GLU A 137 -1.64 -5.72 -5.05
N GLY A 138 -1.13 -6.81 -4.48
CA GLY A 138 -0.36 -6.76 -3.24
C GLY A 138 0.92 -7.56 -3.31
N GLU A 139 1.85 -7.27 -2.40
CA GLU A 139 3.09 -8.02 -2.24
C GLU A 139 3.51 -8.16 -0.79
N ASP A 140 4.29 -9.18 -0.48
CA ASP A 140 4.98 -9.33 0.81
C ASP A 140 6.41 -8.76 0.78
N GLY A 141 6.82 -8.12 -0.31
CA GLY A 141 8.19 -7.67 -0.58
C GLY A 141 8.98 -8.61 -1.49
N THR A 142 8.43 -9.77 -1.87
CA THR A 142 9.05 -10.65 -2.87
C THR A 142 8.03 -11.27 -3.82
N THR A 143 6.87 -11.67 -3.30
CA THR A 143 5.82 -12.34 -4.05
C THR A 143 4.62 -11.42 -4.23
N GLN A 144 4.38 -11.03 -5.48
CA GLN A 144 3.17 -10.30 -5.89
C GLN A 144 2.00 -11.24 -6.12
N PHE A 145 0.79 -10.76 -5.84
CA PHE A 145 -0.47 -11.47 -6.05
C PHE A 145 -1.62 -10.50 -6.32
N GLN A 146 -2.65 -11.00 -6.99
CA GLN A 146 -3.90 -10.27 -7.19
C GLN A 146 -4.86 -10.58 -6.04
N ALA A 147 -5.66 -9.61 -5.65
CA ALA A 147 -6.63 -9.68 -4.59
C ALA A 147 -7.94 -9.02 -5.01
N MET A 148 -9.05 -9.56 -4.54
CA MET A 148 -10.36 -8.95 -4.66
C MET A 148 -11.03 -8.87 -3.31
N GLU A 149 -11.79 -7.80 -3.12
CA GLU A 149 -12.70 -7.66 -2.01
C GLU A 149 -13.88 -8.62 -2.20
N TYR A 150 -13.86 -9.73 -1.46
CA TYR A 150 -14.94 -10.74 -1.51
C TYR A 150 -16.08 -10.40 -0.55
N LYS A 151 -15.79 -9.66 0.52
CA LYS A 151 -16.78 -8.97 1.35
C LYS A 151 -16.27 -7.57 1.62
N THR A 152 -17.17 -6.59 1.66
CA THR A 152 -16.83 -5.18 1.90
C THR A 152 -16.00 -4.98 3.17
N ILE A 153 -14.89 -4.28 3.03
CA ILE A 153 -13.96 -3.81 4.05
C ILE A 153 -14.10 -2.27 4.06
N PRO A 154 -14.99 -1.69 4.89
CA PRO A 154 -15.40 -0.29 4.78
C PRO A 154 -14.27 0.75 4.91
N GLN A 155 -13.12 0.35 5.45
CA GLN A 155 -11.95 1.20 5.62
C GLN A 155 -11.09 1.27 4.35
N LEU A 156 -11.30 0.39 3.37
CA LEU A 156 -10.64 0.43 2.07
C LEU A 156 -11.57 1.07 1.04
N SER A 157 -11.01 1.93 0.19
CA SER A 157 -11.73 2.50 -0.95
C SER A 157 -10.74 2.95 -2.01
N LEU A 158 -11.16 2.94 -3.28
CA LEU A 158 -10.35 3.48 -4.36
C LEU A 158 -9.90 4.91 -4.06
N ALA A 159 -10.77 5.75 -3.47
CA ALA A 159 -10.50 7.16 -3.23
C ALA A 159 -9.51 7.44 -2.09
N HIS A 160 -9.49 6.61 -1.04
CA HIS A 160 -8.79 6.92 0.21
C HIS A 160 -7.69 5.92 0.59
N THR A 161 -7.67 4.71 0.04
CA THR A 161 -6.58 3.77 0.30
C THR A 161 -5.31 4.26 -0.40
N PRO A 162 -4.23 4.59 0.34
CA PRO A 162 -2.97 4.96 -0.25
C PRO A 162 -2.24 3.72 -0.80
N LEU A 163 -1.29 3.94 -1.72
CA LEU A 163 -0.39 2.86 -2.14
C LEU A 163 0.71 2.65 -1.07
N GLY A 164 1.21 1.43 -0.97
CA GLY A 164 2.07 0.99 0.13
C GLY A 164 1.33 0.75 1.45
N PHE A 165 -0.01 0.83 1.45
CA PHE A 165 -0.82 0.55 2.65
C PHE A 165 -0.59 -0.88 3.13
N LYS A 166 -0.27 -1.03 4.42
CA LYS A 166 0.08 -2.33 5.01
C LYS A 166 -1.15 -3.03 5.58
N LEU A 167 -1.19 -4.34 5.36
CA LEU A 167 -2.21 -5.23 5.90
C LEU A 167 -1.63 -6.59 6.27
N GLN A 168 -2.26 -7.28 7.22
CA GLN A 168 -1.94 -8.68 7.53
C GLN A 168 -3.03 -9.59 6.98
N LEU A 169 -2.62 -10.59 6.21
CA LEU A 169 -3.47 -11.65 5.72
C LEU A 169 -3.53 -12.79 6.73
N LYS A 170 -4.72 -13.14 7.20
CA LYS A 170 -4.96 -14.24 8.13
C LYS A 170 -5.99 -15.19 7.53
N GLU A 171 -5.60 -16.44 7.28
CA GLU A 171 -6.54 -17.46 6.79
C GLU A 171 -7.23 -17.09 5.47
N VAL A 172 -6.56 -16.26 4.66
CA VAL A 172 -7.07 -15.81 3.36
C VAL A 172 -7.08 -16.96 2.37
N ARG A 173 -8.19 -17.08 1.63
CA ARG A 173 -8.34 -18.05 0.55
C ARG A 173 -7.85 -17.44 -0.75
N PHE A 174 -6.99 -18.17 -1.43
CA PHE A 174 -6.59 -17.93 -2.81
C PHE A 174 -7.37 -18.89 -3.70
N ILE A 175 -8.12 -18.34 -4.65
CA ILE A 175 -8.88 -19.10 -5.64
C ILE A 175 -8.41 -18.65 -7.01
N CYS A 176 -7.94 -19.61 -7.82
CA CYS A 176 -7.32 -19.31 -9.12
C CYS A 176 -6.22 -18.23 -9.04
N GLY A 177 -5.41 -18.24 -7.98
CA GLY A 177 -4.35 -17.26 -7.77
C GLY A 177 -4.79 -15.89 -7.25
N VAL A 178 -6.09 -15.66 -7.04
CA VAL A 178 -6.64 -14.40 -6.52
C VAL A 178 -6.98 -14.54 -5.04
N ALA A 179 -6.50 -13.62 -4.20
CA ALA A 179 -6.81 -13.55 -2.79
C ALA A 179 -8.22 -12.99 -2.55
N ASN A 180 -9.07 -13.71 -1.83
CA ASN A 180 -10.41 -13.26 -1.48
C ASN A 180 -10.37 -12.59 -0.10
N LEU A 181 -10.40 -11.26 -0.08
CA LEU A 181 -10.31 -10.48 1.15
C LEU A 181 -11.70 -10.27 1.77
N GLU A 182 -11.77 -10.40 3.09
CA GLU A 182 -12.97 -10.22 3.91
C GLU A 182 -12.56 -9.58 5.23
N PRO A 183 -13.43 -8.82 5.93
CA PRO A 183 -13.08 -8.20 7.21
C PRO A 183 -12.49 -9.16 8.27
N ASP A 184 -12.90 -10.43 8.25
CA ASP A 184 -12.43 -11.44 9.20
C ASP A 184 -11.01 -11.96 8.92
N ASN A 185 -10.53 -11.80 7.69
CA ASN A 185 -9.28 -12.38 7.19
C ASN A 185 -8.19 -11.33 6.89
N VAL A 186 -8.47 -10.05 7.14
CA VAL A 186 -7.50 -8.96 7.05
C VAL A 186 -7.37 -8.19 8.36
N ILE A 187 -6.15 -7.74 8.67
CA ILE A 187 -5.88 -6.76 9.73
C ILE A 187 -5.26 -5.54 9.06
N LEU A 188 -5.95 -4.40 9.11
CA LEU A 188 -5.48 -3.16 8.51
C LEU A 188 -4.46 -2.49 9.45
N LEU A 189 -3.27 -2.23 8.93
CA LEU A 189 -2.17 -1.65 9.71
C LEU A 189 -1.93 -0.18 9.39
N GLY A 190 -2.34 0.27 8.20
CA GLY A 190 -2.14 1.64 7.74
C GLY A 190 -0.80 1.84 7.06
N GLY A 191 -0.34 3.09 7.06
CA GLY A 191 0.88 3.48 6.37
C GLY A 191 0.67 3.73 4.88
N GLU A 192 1.70 4.28 4.26
CA GLU A 192 1.81 4.56 2.84
C GLU A 192 3.30 4.57 2.51
N SER A 193 3.68 4.06 1.34
CA SER A 193 5.05 4.15 0.87
C SER A 193 5.18 5.26 -0.17
N ASP A 194 6.40 5.51 -0.63
CA ASP A 194 6.67 6.49 -1.70
C ASP A 194 5.92 6.15 -3.00
N LEU A 195 5.48 4.90 -3.15
CA LEU A 195 4.56 4.48 -4.22
C LEU A 195 3.29 5.33 -4.29
N ASN A 196 2.80 5.83 -3.15
CA ASN A 196 1.59 6.64 -3.10
C ASN A 196 1.72 7.98 -3.85
N GLN A 197 2.93 8.52 -3.97
CA GLN A 197 3.20 9.74 -4.75
C GLN A 197 2.79 9.57 -6.22
N HIS A 198 2.82 8.34 -6.72
CA HIS A 198 2.48 7.98 -8.10
C HIS A 198 1.09 7.32 -8.22
N ARG A 199 0.22 7.43 -7.20
CA ARG A 199 -1.10 6.78 -7.19
C ARG A 199 -1.95 7.10 -8.42
N ASP A 200 -1.98 8.35 -8.89
CA ASP A 200 -2.74 8.72 -10.10
C ASP A 200 -2.16 8.08 -11.37
N TYR A 201 -0.84 7.86 -11.43
CA TYR A 201 -0.21 7.16 -12.54
C TYR A 201 -0.66 5.70 -12.58
N TYR A 202 -0.57 4.97 -11.47
CA TYR A 202 -0.96 3.55 -11.42
C TYR A 202 -2.45 3.35 -11.69
N LEU A 203 -3.31 4.19 -11.11
CA LEU A 203 -4.74 4.16 -11.41
C LEU A 203 -4.98 4.38 -12.90
N ARG A 204 -4.34 5.38 -13.51
CA ARG A 204 -4.49 5.65 -14.94
C ARG A 204 -3.97 4.50 -15.81
N GLN A 205 -2.84 3.87 -15.47
CA GLN A 205 -2.35 2.70 -16.20
C GLN A 205 -3.38 1.57 -16.18
N ASN A 206 -3.90 1.21 -15.01
CA ASN A 206 -4.91 0.16 -14.88
C ASN A 206 -6.17 0.47 -15.70
N LEU A 207 -6.67 1.72 -15.66
CA LEU A 207 -7.83 2.13 -16.46
C LEU A 207 -7.56 2.05 -17.96
N ARG A 208 -6.36 2.45 -18.41
CA ARG A 208 -5.94 2.38 -19.82
C ARG A 208 -5.88 0.94 -20.30
N GLU A 209 -5.29 0.05 -19.52
CA GLU A 209 -5.22 -1.37 -19.81
C GLU A 209 -6.62 -1.98 -19.97
N ARG A 210 -7.53 -1.70 -19.03
CA ARG A 210 -8.94 -2.12 -19.10
C ARG A 210 -9.68 -1.58 -20.33
N MET A 211 -9.26 -0.44 -20.87
CA MET A 211 -9.78 0.16 -22.11
C MET A 211 -9.05 -0.31 -23.39
N GLY A 212 -8.04 -1.17 -23.28
CA GLY A 212 -7.23 -1.63 -24.42
C GLY A 212 -6.34 -0.52 -25.01
N LEU A 213 -6.01 0.51 -24.22
CA LEU A 213 -5.14 1.60 -24.61
C LEU A 213 -3.67 1.27 -24.27
N PRO A 214 -2.69 1.79 -25.04
CA PRO A 214 -1.27 1.58 -24.75
C PRO A 214 -0.88 2.11 -23.37
N ASN A 215 0.04 1.44 -22.69
CA ASN A 215 0.62 1.93 -21.44
C ASN A 215 1.44 3.20 -21.67
N GLU A 216 1.45 4.10 -20.69
CA GLU A 216 2.33 5.27 -20.68
C GLU A 216 3.66 4.89 -20.03
N PRO A 217 4.78 5.52 -20.44
CA PRO A 217 6.06 5.30 -19.78
C PRO A 217 5.94 5.56 -18.28
N THR A 218 6.57 4.69 -17.49
CA THR A 218 6.72 4.88 -16.05
C THR A 218 7.38 6.23 -15.80
N PRO A 219 6.86 7.06 -14.87
CA PRO A 219 7.55 8.28 -14.48
C PRO A 219 8.97 7.92 -14.02
N GLU A 220 9.95 8.73 -14.44
CA GLU A 220 11.29 8.65 -13.87
C GLU A 220 11.17 8.99 -12.38
N PHE A 221 11.64 8.09 -11.52
CA PHE A 221 11.74 8.36 -10.09
C PHE A 221 12.81 9.45 -9.95
N GLU A 222 12.38 10.68 -9.70
CA GLU A 222 13.31 11.69 -9.19
C GLU A 222 13.67 11.21 -7.78
N ASP A 223 14.80 10.51 -7.67
CA ASP A 223 15.51 10.41 -6.40
C ASP A 223 15.65 11.86 -5.94
N VAL A 224 14.89 12.24 -4.91
CA VAL A 224 15.13 13.49 -4.21
C VAL A 224 16.46 13.26 -3.48
N GLU A 225 17.57 13.35 -4.22
CA GLU A 225 18.90 13.46 -3.65
C GLU A 225 18.81 14.59 -2.65
N GLY A 226 18.97 14.24 -1.37
CA GLY A 226 18.74 15.16 -0.26
C GLY A 226 19.35 16.52 -0.57
N GLU A 227 18.49 17.54 -0.64
CA GLU A 227 18.97 18.90 -0.55
C GLU A 227 19.86 18.95 0.69
N ASN A 228 21.15 19.20 0.45
CA ASN A 228 22.11 19.52 1.49
C ASN A 228 21.66 20.84 2.12
N ASP A 229 20.68 20.76 3.02
CA ASP A 229 20.37 21.83 3.94
C ASP A 229 21.49 21.87 4.97
N GLU A 230 22.55 22.62 4.65
CA GLU A 230 23.54 23.16 5.60
C GLU A 230 22.90 24.16 6.60
N ASN A 231 21.61 24.02 6.92
CA ASN A 231 20.95 24.86 7.90
C ASN A 231 20.16 23.99 8.88
N GLY A 232 20.73 23.82 10.07
CA GLY A 232 20.20 22.96 11.12
C GLY A 232 18.71 23.20 11.40
N GLY A 233 17.91 22.16 11.15
CA GLY A 233 16.48 22.17 11.46
C GLY A 233 15.75 20.96 10.89
N ALA A 234 15.74 19.85 11.64
CA ALA A 234 14.71 18.80 11.60
C ALA A 234 14.12 18.46 10.21
N GLY A 235 14.92 17.86 9.33
CA GLY A 235 14.51 17.50 7.97
C GLY A 235 15.15 16.22 7.45
N ALA A 236 15.03 15.10 8.17
CA ALA A 236 15.29 13.77 7.62
C ALA A 236 14.50 12.74 8.43
N LEU A 237 13.26 12.45 8.01
CA LEU A 237 12.38 11.48 8.67
C LEU A 237 12.57 10.04 8.20
N SER A 238 13.61 9.75 7.43
CA SER A 238 13.87 8.42 6.89
C SER A 238 15.30 7.97 7.20
N PRO A 239 15.51 6.69 7.56
CA PRO A 239 16.85 6.13 7.70
C PRO A 239 17.59 6.16 6.35
N PRO A 240 18.94 6.24 6.35
CA PRO A 240 19.72 6.16 5.13
C PRO A 240 19.49 4.81 4.43
N PRO A 241 19.49 4.76 3.07
CA PRO A 241 19.32 3.52 2.34
C PRO A 241 20.43 2.51 2.70
N PRO A 242 20.11 1.20 2.76
CA PRO A 242 21.10 0.17 3.10
C PRO A 242 22.24 0.16 2.07
N THR A 243 23.48 0.15 2.56
CA THR A 243 24.66 0.04 1.69
C THR A 243 24.83 -1.40 1.25
N HIS A 244 24.45 -1.72 0.01
CA HIS A 244 24.85 -2.99 -0.60
C HIS A 244 26.37 -2.99 -0.87
N ASN A 245 27.09 -3.93 -0.24
CA ASN A 245 28.49 -4.26 -0.54
C ASN A 245 28.59 -5.46 -1.47
#